data_AF-A0A5C6FWJ3-F1
#
_entry.id   AF-A0A5C6FWJ3-F1
#
_cell.length_a   1.000
_cell.length_b   1.000
_cell.length_c   1.000
_cell.angle_alpha   90.00
_cell.angle_beta   90.00
_cell.angle_gamma   90.00
#
_symmetry.space_group_name_H-M   'P 1'
#
loop_
_entity.id
_entity.type
_entity.pdbx_description
1 polymer ?
#
loop_
_entity_poly.entity_id
_entity_poly.type
_entity_poly.pdbx_seq_one_letter_code
_entity_poly.pdbx_strand_id
1 'polypeptide(L)'
;MKYTEAKLEEAIIRLLGDQGYPHTLGTELDREPSDVLIRSDLRDYLSKRYAADNITAGEIDSILRQLDALNAADLYDSNKTLCKWVSDGFLLKREDRDQKDLYIQLIDYSESPFAPSL
;
A
#
# COMPACT_ATOMS: atom_id res chain seq x y z
N MET A 1 35.85 -18.18 -10.40
CA MET A 1 34.53 -18.47 -9.78
C MET A 1 33.51 -17.61 -10.51
N LYS A 2 32.48 -18.18 -11.13
CA LYS A 2 31.46 -17.39 -11.87
C LYS A 2 30.56 -16.67 -10.86
N TYR A 3 30.37 -15.37 -11.06
CA TYR A 3 29.36 -14.60 -10.35
C TYR A 3 28.00 -14.93 -10.98
N THR A 4 27.07 -15.45 -10.19
CA THR A 4 25.74 -15.90 -10.65
C THR A 4 24.66 -14.95 -10.16
N GLU A 5 23.51 -14.91 -10.82
CA GLU A 5 22.37 -14.08 -10.40
C GLU A 5 21.97 -14.35 -8.95
N ALA A 6 21.93 -15.61 -8.53
CA ALA A 6 21.65 -15.97 -7.13
C ALA A 6 22.64 -15.35 -6.11
N LYS A 7 23.92 -15.21 -6.48
CA LYS A 7 24.93 -14.57 -5.59
C LYS A 7 24.80 -13.05 -5.57
N LEU A 8 24.37 -12.47 -6.69
CA LEU A 8 24.06 -11.05 -6.77
C LEU A 8 22.83 -10.72 -5.92
N GLU A 9 21.78 -11.53 -6.04
CA GLU A 9 20.55 -11.39 -5.25
C GLU A 9 20.81 -11.47 -3.75
N GLU A 10 21.57 -12.48 -3.29
CA GLU A 10 21.94 -12.63 -1.87
C GLU A 10 22.73 -11.40 -1.35
N ALA A 11 23.64 -10.87 -2.16
CA ALA A 11 24.39 -9.67 -1.81
C ALA A 11 23.49 -8.43 -1.70
N ILE A 12 22.51 -8.27 -2.61
CA ILE A 12 21.55 -7.16 -2.59
C ILE A 12 20.63 -7.27 -1.37
N ILE A 13 20.09 -8.46 -1.09
CA ILE A 13 19.24 -8.72 0.08
C ILE A 13 19.98 -8.32 1.36
N ARG A 14 21.24 -8.72 1.49
CA ARG A 14 22.07 -8.38 2.65
C ARG A 14 22.26 -6.87 2.79
N LEU A 15 22.61 -6.17 1.69
CA LEU A 15 22.82 -4.73 1.71
C LEU A 15 21.54 -3.97 2.12
N LEU A 16 20.38 -4.40 1.64
CA LEU A 16 19.08 -3.83 2.03
C LEU A 16 18.75 -4.13 3.50
N GLY A 17 19.02 -5.35 3.96
CA GLY A 17 18.86 -5.74 5.36
C GLY A 17 19.71 -4.90 6.32
N ASP A 18 20.95 -4.60 5.95
CA ASP A 18 21.84 -3.71 6.71
C ASP A 18 21.32 -2.26 6.79
N GLN A 19 20.43 -1.85 5.88
CA GLN A 19 19.73 -0.56 5.91
C GLN A 19 18.35 -0.63 6.60
N GLY A 20 17.99 -1.78 7.18
CA GLY A 20 16.72 -1.96 7.88
C GLY A 20 15.54 -2.37 7.00
N TYR A 21 15.79 -2.79 5.75
CA TYR A 21 14.74 -3.33 4.86
C TYR A 21 14.73 -4.86 4.96
N PRO A 22 13.77 -5.46 5.69
CA PRO A 22 13.68 -6.91 5.82
C PRO A 22 13.33 -7.56 4.49
N HIS A 23 13.84 -8.77 4.28
CA HIS A 23 13.51 -9.58 3.12
C HIS A 23 12.48 -10.65 3.51
N THR A 24 11.42 -10.75 2.71
CA THR A 24 10.38 -11.76 2.83
C THR A 24 10.26 -12.50 1.51
N LEU A 25 10.19 -13.83 1.54
CA LEU A 25 10.04 -14.61 0.32
C LEU A 25 8.64 -14.44 -0.25
N GLY A 26 8.54 -14.27 -1.57
CA GLY A 26 7.25 -14.13 -2.24
C GLY A 26 6.30 -15.32 -2.04
N THR A 27 6.86 -16.52 -1.79
CA THR A 27 6.09 -17.74 -1.48
C THR A 27 5.52 -17.78 -0.07
N GLU A 28 6.01 -16.92 0.83
CA GLU A 28 5.50 -16.76 2.19
C GLU A 28 4.42 -15.69 2.28
N LEU A 29 4.22 -14.92 1.21
CA LEU A 29 3.16 -13.91 1.12
C LEU A 29 1.83 -14.60 0.82
N ASP A 30 0.83 -14.33 1.65
CA ASP A 30 -0.55 -14.76 1.42
C ASP A 30 -1.19 -13.90 0.31
N ARG A 31 -0.96 -14.29 -0.95
CA ARG A 31 -1.56 -13.66 -2.14
C ARG A 31 -1.68 -14.65 -3.30
N GLU A 32 -2.71 -14.45 -4.11
CA GLU A 32 -2.81 -15.13 -5.40
C GLU A 32 -1.73 -14.61 -6.37
N PRO A 33 -1.16 -15.44 -7.27
CA PRO A 33 -0.14 -14.99 -8.22
C PRO A 33 -0.59 -13.86 -9.14
N SER A 34 -1.90 -13.77 -9.41
CA SER A 34 -2.51 -12.70 -10.20
C SER A 34 -2.80 -11.43 -9.40
N ASP A 35 -2.73 -11.48 -8.06
CA ASP A 35 -3.03 -10.34 -7.22
C ASP A 35 -1.85 -9.37 -7.18
N VAL A 36 -2.16 -8.12 -7.55
CA VAL A 36 -1.23 -7.00 -7.50
C VAL A 36 -1.15 -6.36 -6.11
N LEU A 37 -2.21 -6.50 -5.31
CA LEU A 37 -2.28 -5.98 -3.94
C LEU A 37 -1.96 -7.08 -2.92
N ILE A 38 -1.14 -6.75 -1.92
CA ILE A 38 -0.96 -7.60 -0.73
C ILE A 38 -2.08 -7.24 0.26
N ARG A 39 -3.26 -7.86 0.08
CA ARG A 39 -4.50 -7.42 0.71
C ARG A 39 -4.46 -7.49 2.24
N SER A 40 -3.89 -8.55 2.80
CA SER A 40 -3.74 -8.72 4.26
C SER A 40 -2.94 -7.57 4.87
N ASP A 41 -1.78 -7.28 4.30
CA ASP A 41 -0.90 -6.20 4.75
C ASP A 41 -1.57 -4.82 4.66
N LEU A 42 -2.26 -4.55 3.54
CA LEU A 42 -2.96 -3.27 3.37
C LEU A 42 -4.14 -3.12 4.35
N ARG A 43 -4.88 -4.19 4.66
CA ARG A 43 -5.93 -4.17 5.70
C ARG A 43 -5.33 -3.89 7.08
N ASP A 44 -4.23 -4.57 7.42
CA ASP A 44 -3.55 -4.39 8.69
C ASP A 44 -3.00 -2.97 8.84
N TYR A 45 -2.42 -2.41 7.77
CA TYR A 45 -1.96 -1.03 7.75
C TYR A 45 -3.11 -0.04 7.98
N LEU A 46 -4.18 -0.11 7.18
CA LEU A 46 -5.30 0.83 7.25
C LEU A 46 -6.03 0.75 8.60
N SER A 47 -6.25 -0.46 9.11
CA SER A 47 -6.89 -0.66 10.43
C SER A 47 -6.06 -0.07 11.57
N LYS A 48 -4.73 -0.23 11.54
CA LYS A 48 -3.84 0.38 12.54
C LYS A 48 -3.78 1.90 12.40
N ARG A 49 -3.62 2.41 11.17
CA ARG A 49 -3.41 3.84 10.91
C ARG A 49 -4.62 4.70 11.25
N TYR A 50 -5.83 4.17 11.05
CA TYR A 50 -7.11 4.85 11.27
C TYR A 50 -7.92 4.26 12.44
N ALA A 51 -7.27 3.52 13.34
CA ALA A 51 -7.92 2.94 14.52
C ALA A 51 -8.58 4.00 15.41
N ALA A 52 -7.92 5.16 15.60
CA ALA A 52 -8.42 6.27 16.41
C ALA A 52 -9.72 6.87 15.85
N ASP A 53 -9.91 6.77 14.53
CA ASP A 53 -11.09 7.24 13.81
C ASP A 53 -12.19 6.16 13.68
N ASN A 54 -11.98 4.98 14.29
CA ASN A 54 -12.87 3.82 14.25
C ASN A 54 -13.22 3.37 12.83
N ILE A 55 -12.23 3.31 11.93
CA ILE A 55 -12.47 2.78 10.58
C ILE A 55 -13.01 1.34 10.63
N THR A 56 -14.02 1.04 9.83
CA THR A 56 -14.64 -0.30 9.81
C THR A 56 -13.96 -1.23 8.80
N ALA A 57 -14.14 -2.54 8.95
CA ALA A 57 -13.69 -3.50 7.94
C ALA A 57 -14.38 -3.29 6.59
N GLY A 58 -15.66 -2.87 6.59
CA GLY A 58 -16.41 -2.57 5.37
C GLY A 58 -15.87 -1.36 4.62
N GLU A 59 -15.47 -0.32 5.37
CA GLU A 59 -14.79 0.87 4.85
C GLU A 59 -13.43 0.52 4.24
N ILE A 60 -12.63 -0.31 4.92
CA ILE A 60 -11.35 -0.80 4.37
C ILE A 60 -11.58 -1.62 3.08
N ASP A 61 -12.57 -2.52 3.07
CA ASP A 61 -12.89 -3.29 1.86
C ASP A 61 -13.41 -2.39 0.73
N SER A 62 -14.04 -1.25 1.04
CA SER A 62 -14.42 -0.24 0.04
C SER A 62 -13.18 0.41 -0.60
N ILE A 63 -12.14 0.71 0.19
CA ILE A 63 -10.87 1.23 -0.32
C ILE A 63 -10.20 0.21 -1.25
N LEU A 64 -10.12 -1.06 -0.83
CA LEU A 64 -9.56 -2.12 -1.66
C LEU A 64 -10.29 -2.25 -3.00
N ARG A 65 -11.63 -2.21 -2.99
CA ARG A 65 -12.43 -2.23 -4.21
C ARG A 65 -12.19 -1.02 -5.11
N GLN A 66 -11.96 0.17 -4.55
CA GLN A 66 -11.61 1.36 -5.34
C GLN A 66 -10.27 1.19 -6.06
N LEU A 67 -9.28 0.56 -5.40
CA LEU A 67 -7.99 0.24 -6.01
C LEU A 67 -8.14 -0.82 -7.11
N ASP A 68 -8.90 -1.88 -6.86
CA ASP A 68 -9.16 -2.94 -7.85
C ASP A 68 -9.95 -2.43 -9.06
N ALA A 69 -10.74 -1.36 -8.92
CA ALA A 69 -11.55 -0.79 -9.99
C ALA A 69 -10.73 0.01 -11.02
N LEU A 70 -9.44 0.27 -10.76
CA LEU A 70 -8.56 0.94 -11.72
C LEU A 70 -8.38 0.03 -12.96
N ASN A 71 -8.77 0.55 -14.13
CA ASN A 71 -8.82 -0.23 -15.36
C ASN A 71 -7.40 -0.57 -15.86
N ALA A 72 -7.08 -1.86 -15.90
CA ALA A 72 -5.80 -2.34 -16.43
C ALA A 72 -5.60 -2.06 -17.94
N ALA A 73 -6.68 -1.87 -18.70
CA ALA A 73 -6.60 -1.53 -20.13
C ALA A 73 -6.25 -0.05 -20.37
N ASP A 74 -6.50 0.83 -19.39
CA ASP A 74 -6.18 2.25 -19.43
C ASP A 74 -4.98 2.55 -18.52
N LEU A 75 -3.81 2.03 -18.93
CA LEU A 75 -2.60 2.05 -18.11
C LEU A 75 -2.18 3.47 -17.69
N TYR A 76 -2.35 4.46 -18.56
CA TYR A 76 -1.90 5.82 -18.26
C TYR A 76 -2.78 6.47 -17.18
N ASP A 77 -4.09 6.51 -17.39
CA ASP A 77 -4.99 7.20 -16.46
C ASP A 77 -5.13 6.43 -15.13
N SER A 78 -5.09 5.09 -15.16
CA SER A 78 -5.04 4.27 -13.94
C SER A 78 -3.77 4.53 -13.12
N ASN A 79 -2.59 4.54 -13.76
CA ASN A 79 -1.34 4.83 -13.06
C ASN A 79 -1.30 6.26 -12.53
N LYS A 80 -1.77 7.24 -13.33
CA LYS A 80 -1.85 8.63 -12.90
C LYS A 80 -2.76 8.79 -11.68
N THR A 81 -3.90 8.11 -11.68
CA THR A 81 -4.85 8.12 -10.56
C THR A 81 -4.23 7.49 -9.32
N LEU A 82 -3.61 6.32 -9.44
CA LEU A 82 -2.94 5.65 -8.34
C LEU A 82 -1.79 6.50 -7.77
N CYS A 83 -0.92 7.05 -8.62
CA CYS A 83 0.18 7.93 -8.18
C CYS A 83 -0.34 9.16 -7.44
N LYS A 84 -1.48 9.71 -7.88
CA LYS A 84 -2.14 10.82 -7.18
C LYS A 84 -2.67 10.38 -5.82
N TRP A 85 -3.32 9.22 -5.72
CA TRP A 85 -3.80 8.70 -4.43
C TRP A 85 -2.68 8.34 -3.47
N VAL A 86 -1.56 7.83 -3.98
CA VAL A 86 -0.37 7.57 -3.17
C VAL A 86 0.23 8.87 -2.64
N SER A 87 0.36 9.88 -3.49
CA SER A 87 0.95 11.17 -3.11
C SER A 87 0.01 12.00 -2.23
N ASP A 88 -1.20 12.27 -2.70
CA ASP A 88 -2.11 13.22 -2.06
C ASP A 88 -2.97 12.50 -1.02
N GLY A 89 -3.41 11.28 -1.31
CA GLY A 89 -4.51 10.63 -0.62
C GLY A 89 -5.86 10.89 -1.31
N PHE A 90 -6.94 10.42 -0.68
CA PHE A 90 -8.30 10.60 -1.19
C PHE A 90 -9.32 10.54 -0.06
N LEU A 91 -10.52 11.06 -0.33
CA LEU A 91 -11.61 11.11 0.65
C LEU A 91 -12.40 9.80 0.65
N LEU A 92 -12.49 9.16 1.82
CA LEU A 92 -13.40 8.06 2.12
C LEU A 92 -14.66 8.61 2.78
N LYS A 93 -15.81 8.34 2.16
CA LYS A 93 -17.11 8.61 2.76
C LYS A 93 -17.44 7.53 3.79
N ARG A 94 -17.78 7.94 5.00
CA ARG A 94 -18.11 7.01 6.09
C ARG A 94 -19.41 6.26 5.83
N GLU A 95 -19.49 5.04 6.36
CA GLU A 95 -20.73 4.26 6.36
C GLU A 95 -21.80 4.93 7.23
N ASP A 96 -21.39 5.47 8.38
CA ASP A 96 -22.21 6.30 9.25
C ASP A 96 -22.16 7.77 8.80
N ARG A 97 -23.32 8.31 8.44
CA ARG A 97 -23.45 9.68 7.90
C ARG A 97 -23.24 10.77 8.94
N ASP A 98 -23.31 10.43 10.22
CA ASP A 98 -23.07 11.38 11.31
C ASP A 98 -21.55 11.54 11.59
N GLN A 99 -20.72 10.65 11.04
CA GLN A 99 -19.27 10.73 11.13
C GLN A 99 -18.69 11.57 10.00
N LYS A 100 -17.61 12.30 10.30
CA LYS A 100 -16.86 13.04 9.27
C LYS A 100 -16.13 12.07 8.35
N ASP A 101 -16.14 12.40 7.06
CA ASP A 101 -15.35 11.70 6.04
C ASP A 101 -13.86 11.63 6.44
N LEU A 102 -13.23 10.51 6.11
CA LEU A 102 -11.81 10.29 6.40
C LEU A 102 -10.96 10.62 5.18
N TYR A 103 -9.84 11.27 5.42
CA TYR A 103 -8.83 11.47 4.39
C TYR A 103 -7.80 10.33 4.45
N ILE A 104 -7.85 9.45 3.46
CA ILE A 104 -7.06 8.23 3.40
C ILE A 104 -5.76 8.48 2.65
N GLN A 105 -4.65 8.07 3.26
CA GLN A 105 -3.31 8.06 2.71
C GLN A 105 -2.82 6.61 2.67
N LEU A 106 -2.38 6.16 1.50
CA LEU A 106 -1.89 4.79 1.29
C LEU A 106 -0.47 4.58 1.85
N ILE A 107 0.21 5.66 2.20
CA ILE A 107 1.54 5.67 2.81
C ILE A 107 1.51 6.67 3.97
N ASP A 108 2.14 6.32 5.09
CA ASP A 108 2.30 7.23 6.21
C ASP A 108 3.51 8.13 5.99
N TYR A 109 3.24 9.41 5.73
CA TYR A 109 4.27 10.43 5.54
C TYR A 109 4.59 11.23 6.81
N SER A 110 4.01 10.88 7.97
CA SER A 110 4.19 11.66 9.22
C SER A 110 5.65 11.86 9.62
N GLU A 111 6.50 10.86 9.39
CA GLU A 111 7.93 10.89 9.67
C GLU A 111 8.78 11.32 8.45
N SER A 112 8.15 11.71 7.34
CA SER A 112 8.85 12.08 6.10
C SER A 112 9.20 13.57 6.08
N PRO A 113 10.48 13.95 5.86
CA PRO A 113 10.85 15.34 5.64
C PRO A 113 10.33 15.89 4.29
N PHE A 114 9.79 15.02 3.43
CA PHE A 114 9.20 15.34 2.13
C PHE A 114 7.70 15.09 2.10
N ALA A 115 7.04 15.10 3.26
CA ALA A 115 5.59 14.92 3.32
C ALA A 115 4.88 15.94 2.40
N PRO A 116 3.96 15.48 1.53
CA PRO A 116 3.17 16.38 0.71
C PRO A 116 2.37 17.31 1.62
N SER A 117 2.40 18.61 1.33
CA SER A 117 1.66 19.61 2.08
C SER A 117 0.16 19.36 1.92
N LEU A 118 -0.50 19.01 3.03
CA LEU A 118 -1.96 18.84 3.16
C LEU A 118 -2.73 20.13 2.89
#